data_AF-E0XWV6-F1
#
_entry.id   AF-E0XWV6-F1
#
_cell.length_a   1.000
_cell.length_b   1.000
_cell.length_c   1.000
_cell.angle_alpha   90.00
_cell.angle_beta   90.00
_cell.angle_gamma   90.00
#
_symmetry.space_group_name_H-M   'P 1'
#
loop_
_entity.id
_entity.type
_entity.pdbx_description
1 polymer ?
#
loop_
_entity_poly.entity_id
_entity_poly.type
_entity_poly.pdbx_seq_one_letter_code
_entity_poly.pdbx_strand_id
1 'polypeptide(L)'
;MLILSSYLDRAVEWDSLAPGDSLDLPFYDDLPRCLSESFSVCQQRIHSTGLSAVGLWTTYLTVFRSEVLASAVGMSSGLIPDYPSESSSIPYLVASGGENDIAHEQNFHTLTQDLIDDLNANNHFVVS
;
A
#
# COMPACT_ATOMS: atom_id res chain seq x y z
N MET A 1 -11.53 -21.32 1.00
CA MET A 1 -11.07 -21.53 -0.39
C MET A 1 -9.58 -21.81 -0.31
N LEU A 2 -9.12 -23.01 -0.70
CA LEU A 2 -7.69 -23.32 -0.74
C LEU A 2 -7.17 -22.88 -2.11
N ILE A 3 -6.36 -21.82 -2.13
CA ILE A 3 -5.72 -21.34 -3.35
C ILE A 3 -4.40 -22.11 -3.49
N LEU A 4 -4.29 -22.91 -4.53
CA LEU A 4 -3.06 -23.62 -4.88
C LEU A 4 -2.06 -22.61 -5.43
N SER A 5 -0.92 -22.45 -4.75
CA SER A 5 0.17 -21.60 -5.21
C SER A 5 0.78 -22.17 -6.50
N SER A 6 0.71 -21.40 -7.58
CA SER A 6 1.39 -21.68 -8.85
C SER A 6 2.84 -21.18 -8.89
N TYR A 7 3.37 -20.68 -7.78
CA TYR A 7 4.62 -19.91 -7.77
C TYR A 7 5.77 -20.73 -7.16
N LEU A 8 6.48 -21.48 -8.01
CA LEU A 8 7.56 -22.37 -7.57
C LEU A 8 8.95 -21.70 -7.47
N ASP A 9 9.19 -20.51 -8.05
CA ASP A 9 10.58 -20.00 -8.20
C ASP A 9 10.77 -18.47 -8.36
N ARG A 10 9.82 -17.62 -7.95
CA ARG A 10 10.05 -16.16 -7.90
C ARG A 10 9.76 -15.62 -6.51
N ALA A 11 10.42 -14.52 -6.15
CA ALA A 11 10.12 -13.77 -4.93
C ALA A 11 8.65 -13.31 -4.99
N VAL A 12 7.77 -14.15 -4.42
CA VAL A 12 6.31 -14.05 -4.36
C VAL A 12 5.83 -12.69 -3.84
N GLU A 13 6.67 -12.01 -3.08
CA GLU A 13 6.31 -10.77 -2.38
C GLU A 13 5.93 -9.60 -3.32
N TRP A 14 6.46 -9.55 -4.56
CA TRP A 14 6.34 -8.33 -5.40
C TRP A 14 5.41 -8.44 -6.61
N ASP A 15 5.23 -9.63 -7.18
CA ASP A 15 4.14 -9.87 -8.15
C ASP A 15 2.75 -9.69 -7.49
N SER A 16 2.71 -9.71 -6.15
CA SER A 16 1.52 -9.52 -5.33
C SER A 16 0.99 -8.08 -5.32
N LEU A 17 1.67 -7.11 -5.94
CA LEU A 17 1.18 -5.72 -6.02
C LEU A 17 0.51 -5.39 -7.37
N ALA A 18 0.35 -6.36 -8.27
CA ALA A 18 -0.43 -6.19 -9.50
C ALA A 18 -1.92 -6.49 -9.25
N PRO A 19 -2.86 -5.59 -9.60
CA PRO A 19 -4.29 -5.75 -9.27
C PRO A 19 -4.96 -7.01 -9.83
N GLY A 20 -4.43 -7.60 -10.90
CA GLY A 20 -5.04 -8.72 -11.60
C GLY A 20 -4.99 -10.06 -10.86
N ASP A 21 -3.92 -10.32 -10.09
CA ASP A 21 -3.63 -11.62 -9.47
C ASP A 21 -3.16 -11.51 -7.99
N SER A 22 -3.21 -10.30 -7.42
CA SER A 22 -2.82 -10.04 -6.03
C SER A 22 -3.79 -10.67 -5.02
N LEU A 23 -3.28 -11.55 -4.16
CA LEU A 23 -4.01 -12.04 -2.99
C LEU A 23 -4.07 -11.01 -1.85
N ASP A 24 -3.35 -9.90 -1.97
CA ASP A 24 -3.21 -8.90 -0.90
C ASP A 24 -4.51 -8.14 -0.66
N LEU A 25 -5.25 -7.79 -1.70
CA LEU A 25 -6.51 -7.07 -1.55
C LEU A 25 -7.59 -7.96 -0.89
N PRO A 26 -7.86 -9.20 -1.36
CA PRO A 26 -8.77 -10.10 -0.65
C PRO A 26 -8.32 -10.42 0.78
N PHE A 27 -7.01 -10.62 1.00
CA PHE A 27 -6.46 -10.81 2.34
C PHE A 27 -6.74 -9.61 3.25
N TYR A 28 -6.48 -8.40 2.75
CA TYR A 28 -6.76 -7.17 3.47
C TYR A 28 -8.25 -6.99 3.70
N ASP A 29 -9.15 -7.31 2.78
CA ASP A 29 -10.60 -7.18 2.96
C ASP A 29 -11.12 -8.13 4.05
N ASP A 30 -10.57 -9.35 4.10
CA ASP A 30 -10.95 -10.35 5.11
C ASP A 30 -10.43 -10.00 6.51
N LEU A 31 -9.28 -9.33 6.62
CA LEU A 31 -8.64 -9.01 7.89
C LEU A 31 -9.52 -8.14 8.84
N PRO A 32 -9.96 -6.92 8.48
CA PRO A 32 -10.81 -6.09 9.33
C PRO A 32 -12.18 -6.72 9.52
N ARG A 33 -12.69 -7.49 8.54
CA ARG A 33 -13.93 -8.25 8.68
C ARG A 33 -13.82 -9.27 9.83
N CYS A 34 -12.80 -10.14 9.79
CA CYS A 34 -12.58 -11.17 10.82
C CYS A 34 -12.22 -10.55 12.18
N LEU A 35 -11.40 -9.50 12.18
CA LEU A 35 -11.07 -8.79 13.42
C LEU A 35 -12.30 -8.14 14.03
N SER A 36 -13.25 -7.63 13.25
CA SER A 36 -14.50 -7.05 13.75
C SER A 36 -15.41 -8.08 14.45
N GLU A 37 -15.28 -9.38 14.14
CA GLU A 37 -16.05 -10.44 14.79
C GLU A 37 -15.54 -10.74 16.21
N SER A 38 -14.25 -10.56 16.45
CA SER A 38 -13.58 -10.88 17.72
C SER A 38 -13.26 -9.64 18.56
N PHE A 39 -13.10 -8.49 17.91
CA PHE A 39 -12.67 -7.24 18.51
C PHE A 39 -13.61 -6.12 18.08
N SER A 40 -13.87 -5.14 18.95
CA SER A 40 -14.70 -3.97 18.63
C SER A 40 -13.95 -2.97 17.73
N VAL A 41 -13.56 -3.40 16.53
CA VAL A 41 -12.84 -2.59 15.54
C VAL A 41 -13.77 -1.49 15.02
N CYS A 42 -13.31 -0.24 15.07
CA CYS A 42 -13.99 0.86 14.42
C CYS A 42 -13.52 0.94 12.96
N GLN A 43 -14.38 0.52 12.02
CA GLN A 43 -14.04 0.49 10.59
C GLN A 43 -13.73 1.89 10.01
N GLN A 44 -14.13 2.97 10.69
CA GLN A 44 -13.83 4.36 10.29
C GLN A 44 -12.47 4.86 10.80
N ARG A 45 -11.69 4.03 11.50
CA ARG A 45 -10.40 4.41 12.12
C ARG A 45 -9.31 3.38 11.83
N ILE A 46 -9.29 2.86 10.60
CA ILE A 46 -8.25 1.94 10.14
C ILE A 46 -7.12 2.78 9.55
N HIS A 47 -5.89 2.53 10.02
CA HIS A 47 -4.70 3.23 9.57
C HIS A 47 -3.68 2.20 9.06
N SER A 48 -3.02 2.49 7.94
CA SER A 48 -1.97 1.63 7.40
C SER A 48 -0.61 2.30 7.52
N THR A 49 0.43 1.55 7.88
CA THR A 49 1.79 2.08 7.96
C THR A 49 2.82 1.01 7.65
N GLY A 50 3.90 1.41 6.98
CA GLY A 50 4.94 0.48 6.58
C GLY A 50 6.24 1.14 6.18
N LEU A 51 7.32 0.38 6.27
CA LEU A 51 8.67 0.74 5.83
C LEU A 51 9.11 -0.19 4.69
N SER A 52 9.75 0.36 3.65
CA SER A 52 10.34 -0.42 2.56
C SER A 52 9.28 -1.32 1.89
N ALA A 53 9.42 -2.64 1.90
CA ALA A 53 8.43 -3.56 1.34
C ALA A 53 7.01 -3.38 1.89
N VAL A 54 6.90 -3.19 3.20
CA VAL A 54 5.59 -2.91 3.81
C VAL A 54 5.13 -1.48 3.49
N GLY A 55 6.05 -0.56 3.18
CA GLY A 55 5.73 0.77 2.67
C GLY A 55 5.11 0.73 1.28
N LEU A 56 5.60 -0.14 0.40
CA LEU A 56 5.01 -0.41 -0.92
C LEU A 56 3.61 -1.03 -0.78
N TRP A 57 3.45 -2.01 0.11
CA TRP A 57 2.13 -2.58 0.41
C TRP A 57 1.16 -1.56 1.03
N THR A 58 1.64 -0.71 1.94
CA THR A 58 0.85 0.38 2.54
C THR A 58 0.34 1.34 1.46
N THR A 59 1.18 1.64 0.48
CA THR A 59 0.81 2.50 -0.66
C THR A 59 -0.19 1.80 -1.57
N TYR A 60 0.02 0.52 -1.85
CA TYR A 60 -0.93 -0.29 -2.59
C TYR A 60 -2.31 -0.29 -1.95
N LEU A 61 -2.41 -0.54 -0.64
CA LEU A 61 -3.68 -0.41 0.09
C LEU A 61 -4.24 1.01 0.07
N THR A 62 -3.38 2.02 0.16
CA THR A 62 -3.81 3.43 0.10
C THR A 62 -4.55 3.71 -1.19
N VAL A 63 -4.03 3.27 -2.34
CA VAL A 63 -4.62 3.65 -3.62
C VAL A 63 -5.77 2.74 -4.03
N PHE A 64 -5.73 1.45 -3.68
CA PHE A 64 -6.76 0.45 -4.04
C PHE A 64 -7.85 0.23 -2.97
N ARG A 65 -7.65 0.72 -1.75
CA ARG A 65 -8.58 0.57 -0.59
C ARG A 65 -8.71 1.86 0.21
N SER A 66 -8.53 3.01 -0.43
CA SER A 66 -8.67 4.33 0.20
C SER A 66 -10.06 4.55 0.82
N GLU A 67 -11.10 3.91 0.29
CA GLU A 67 -12.47 4.01 0.79
C GLU A 67 -12.68 3.40 2.19
N VAL A 68 -11.75 2.54 2.63
CA VAL A 68 -11.79 1.91 3.96
C VAL A 68 -10.66 2.36 4.89
N LEU A 69 -9.72 3.17 4.41
CA LEU A 69 -8.61 3.71 5.20
C LEU A 69 -8.91 5.13 5.69
N ALA A 70 -8.62 5.38 6.96
CA ALA A 70 -8.72 6.73 7.55
C ALA A 70 -7.45 7.56 7.30
N SER A 71 -6.28 6.92 7.25
CA SER A 71 -5.01 7.54 6.83
C SER A 71 -3.95 6.47 6.56
N ALA A 72 -2.85 6.87 5.93
CA ALA A 72 -1.68 6.02 5.74
C ALA A 72 -0.36 6.73 6.03
N VAL A 73 0.67 5.94 6.36
CA VAL A 73 2.05 6.42 6.57
C VAL A 73 3.03 5.52 5.83
N GLY A 74 3.64 6.03 4.77
CA GLY A 74 4.68 5.34 4.00
C GLY A 74 6.07 5.83 4.37
N MET A 75 6.94 4.91 4.76
CA MET A 75 8.36 5.19 5.00
C MET A 75 9.18 4.44 3.96
N SER A 76 10.06 5.12 3.23
CA SER A 76 10.80 4.52 2.09
C SER A 76 9.84 3.71 1.21
N SER A 77 8.82 4.36 0.66
CA SER A 77 7.69 3.73 -0.03
C SER A 77 7.63 4.13 -1.51
N GLY A 78 6.50 3.83 -2.15
CA GLY A 78 6.30 3.97 -3.58
C GLY A 78 5.08 3.21 -4.05
N LEU A 79 4.73 3.41 -5.32
CA LEU A 79 3.75 2.60 -6.02
C LEU A 79 4.42 1.95 -7.23
N ILE A 80 4.32 0.62 -7.32
CA ILE A 80 4.83 -0.18 -8.44
C ILE A 80 3.79 -0.35 -9.56
N PRO A 81 2.52 -0.71 -9.27
CA PRO A 81 1.50 -0.77 -10.32
C PRO A 81 1.07 0.63 -10.77
N ASP A 82 0.32 0.69 -11.88
CA ASP A 82 -0.34 1.93 -12.28
C ASP A 82 -1.31 2.41 -11.20
N TYR A 83 -1.38 3.73 -11.01
CA TYR A 83 -2.35 4.34 -10.13
C TYR A 83 -3.77 4.03 -10.61
N PRO A 84 -4.67 3.52 -9.74
CA PRO A 84 -6.02 3.16 -10.16
C PRO A 84 -6.84 4.39 -10.58
N SER A 85 -7.77 4.21 -11.52
CA SER A 85 -8.65 5.29 -11.97
C SER A 85 -9.61 5.80 -10.89
N GLU A 86 -9.84 5.00 -9.86
CA GLU A 86 -10.70 5.32 -8.72
C GLU A 86 -9.87 5.21 -7.44
N SER A 87 -9.83 6.31 -6.68
CA SER A 87 -9.26 6.36 -5.34
C SER A 87 -9.90 7.49 -4.54
N SER A 88 -10.20 7.25 -3.27
CA SER A 88 -10.71 8.27 -2.35
C SER A 88 -9.56 9.04 -1.71
N SER A 89 -9.70 10.36 -1.61
CA SER A 89 -8.68 11.20 -0.98
C SER A 89 -8.60 10.95 0.53
N ILE A 90 -7.42 10.55 1.02
CA ILE A 90 -7.13 10.36 2.44
C ILE A 90 -5.83 11.08 2.84
N PRO A 91 -5.62 11.43 4.12
CA PRO A 91 -4.34 11.90 4.62
C PRO A 91 -3.24 10.84 4.46
N TYR A 92 -2.07 11.25 3.96
CA TYR A 92 -0.89 10.40 3.81
C TYR A 92 0.35 11.11 4.36
N LEU A 93 1.06 10.46 5.28
CA LEU A 93 2.37 10.93 5.76
C LEU A 93 3.49 10.13 5.07
N VAL A 94 4.46 10.84 4.52
CA VAL A 94 5.62 10.28 3.85
C VAL A 94 6.86 10.51 4.71
N ALA A 95 7.74 9.52 4.80
CA ALA A 95 9.12 9.71 5.27
C ALA A 95 10.09 8.99 4.34
N SER A 96 11.19 9.64 3.96
CA SER A 96 12.19 9.07 3.04
C SER A 96 13.57 9.02 3.68
N GLY A 97 14.37 8.00 3.35
CA GLY A 97 15.78 7.89 3.73
C GLY A 97 16.72 8.84 2.95
N GLY A 98 16.18 9.65 2.04
CA GLY A 98 16.94 10.61 1.22
C GLY A 98 17.49 10.00 -0.07
N GLU A 99 18.36 10.73 -0.78
CA GLU A 99 18.84 10.40 -2.13
C GLU A 99 19.55 9.03 -2.26
N ASN A 100 20.03 8.47 -1.14
CA ASN A 100 20.75 7.19 -1.11
C ASN A 100 19.88 6.03 -0.58
N ASP A 101 18.55 6.21 -0.50
CA ASP A 101 17.62 5.18 -0.05
C ASP A 101 17.39 4.12 -1.14
N ILE A 102 18.31 3.15 -1.19
CA ILE A 102 18.37 2.10 -2.20
C ILE A 102 18.40 0.75 -1.50
N ALA A 103 17.46 -0.13 -1.83
CA ALA A 103 17.44 -1.51 -1.34
C ALA A 103 16.81 -2.45 -2.37
N HIS A 104 17.37 -3.66 -2.50
CA HIS A 104 16.83 -4.72 -3.37
C HIS A 104 16.50 -4.25 -4.80
N GLU A 105 17.45 -3.53 -5.43
CA GLU A 105 17.31 -2.96 -6.79
C GLU A 105 16.25 -1.87 -6.94
N GLN A 106 15.58 -1.48 -5.84
CA GLN A 106 14.65 -0.37 -5.81
C GLN A 106 15.34 0.91 -5.35
N ASN A 107 15.01 2.00 -6.02
CA ASN A 107 15.36 3.35 -5.61
C ASN A 107 14.13 3.98 -4.92
N PHE A 108 14.09 3.90 -3.60
CA PHE A 108 12.99 4.43 -2.81
C PHE A 108 12.94 5.95 -2.82
N HIS A 109 14.04 6.64 -3.09
CA HIS A 109 14.00 8.08 -3.31
C HIS A 109 13.11 8.43 -4.51
N THR A 110 13.39 7.83 -5.67
CA THR A 110 12.58 8.05 -6.89
C THR A 110 11.14 7.59 -6.69
N LEU A 111 10.94 6.35 -6.21
CA LEU A 111 9.60 5.81 -6.00
C LEU A 111 8.75 6.63 -5.03
N THR A 112 9.35 7.19 -3.98
CA THR A 112 8.64 8.06 -3.04
C THR A 112 8.29 9.41 -3.66
N GLN A 113 9.18 10.00 -4.48
CA GLN A 113 8.85 11.25 -5.18
C GLN A 113 7.72 11.06 -6.19
N ASP A 114 7.80 10.00 -7.01
CA ASP A 114 6.75 9.66 -7.98
C ASP A 114 5.40 9.43 -7.27
N LEU A 115 5.42 8.73 -6.13
CA LEU A 115 4.22 8.55 -5.30
C LEU A 115 3.66 9.87 -4.77
N ILE A 116 4.50 10.80 -4.29
CA ILE A 116 4.03 12.10 -3.82
C ILE A 116 3.32 12.84 -4.95
N ASP A 117 3.87 12.83 -6.15
CA ASP A 117 3.27 13.46 -7.33
C ASP A 117 1.92 12.84 -7.68
N ASP A 118 1.84 11.51 -7.69
CA ASP A 118 0.59 10.77 -7.92
C ASP A 118 -0.48 11.06 -6.86
N LEU A 119 -0.11 11.04 -5.58
CA LEU A 119 -1.03 11.33 -4.48
C LEU A 119 -1.56 12.77 -4.55
N ASN A 120 -0.70 13.73 -4.86
CA ASN A 120 -1.08 15.13 -5.05
C ASN A 120 -2.01 15.30 -6.27
N ALA A 121 -1.72 14.64 -7.39
CA ALA A 121 -2.57 14.66 -8.58
C ALA A 121 -3.98 14.10 -8.32
N ASN A 122 -4.09 13.18 -7.35
CA ASN A 122 -5.34 12.54 -6.94
C ASN A 122 -5.94 13.15 -5.65
N ASN A 123 -5.56 14.38 -5.30
CA ASN A 123 -6.12 15.19 -4.20
C ASN A 123 -5.98 14.58 -2.79
N HIS A 124 -5.02 13.69 -2.56
CA HIS A 124 -4.68 13.27 -1.20
C HIS A 124 -4.10 14.44 -0.40
N PHE A 125 -4.32 14.45 0.91
CA PHE A 125 -3.64 15.41 1.80
C PHE A 125 -2.28 14.83 2.21
N VAL A 126 -1.21 15.27 1.55
CA VAL A 126 0.13 14.73 1.74
C VAL A 126 0.95 15.60 2.68
N VAL A 127 1.64 14.97 3.63
CA VAL A 127 2.70 15.57 4.46
C VAL A 127 3.97 14.77 4.22
N SER A 128 5.08 15.44 3.90
CA SER A 128 6.36 14.79 3.54
C SER A 128 7.55 15.52 4.14
#